data_AF-A0A7W7KK69-F1
#
_entry.id   AF-A0A7W7KK69-F1
#
_cell.length_a   1.000
_cell.length_b   1.000
_cell.length_c   1.000
_cell.angle_alpha   90.00
_cell.angle_beta   90.00
_cell.angle_gamma   90.00
#
_symmetry.space_group_name_H-M   'P 1'
#
loop_
_entity.id
_entity.type
_entity.pdbx_description
1 polymer ?
#
loop_
_entity_poly.entity_id
_entity_poly.type
_entity_poly.pdbx_seq_one_letter_code
_entity_poly.pdbx_strand_id
1 'polypeptide(L)'
;MTTRTLNLDDSLYQYLLDVSLRDSPVKARLRAETASLPTARWQVAPEQGQFLALLVRLMGAKRILEIGTFTGYSALCMAEALPEGGHILCCDLPGE
;
A
#
# COMPACT_ATOMS: atom_id res chain seq x y z
N MET A 1 -6.64 25.95 2.54
CA MET A 1 -7.42 25.29 1.48
C MET A 1 -6.83 25.69 0.13
N THR A 2 -6.61 24.76 -0.79
CA THR A 2 -6.14 25.07 -2.15
C THR A 2 -7.30 25.60 -3.00
N THR A 3 -7.06 26.61 -3.83
CA THR A 3 -8.05 27.17 -4.76
C THR A 3 -7.95 26.56 -6.17
N ARG A 4 -7.05 25.60 -6.36
CA ARG A 4 -6.78 24.94 -7.64
C ARG A 4 -6.63 23.44 -7.45
N THR A 5 -7.18 22.68 -8.39
CA THR A 5 -6.88 21.25 -8.55
C THR A 5 -5.57 21.16 -9.34
N LEU A 6 -4.55 20.55 -8.75
CA LEU A 6 -3.28 20.29 -9.43
C LEU A 6 -3.41 18.96 -10.19
N ASN A 7 -2.93 18.94 -11.43
CA ASN A 7 -2.72 17.67 -12.14
C ASN A 7 -1.47 17.00 -11.56
N LEU A 8 -1.51 15.68 -11.39
CA LEU A 8 -0.38 14.91 -10.88
C LEU A 8 0.39 14.34 -12.08
N ASP A 9 1.33 15.14 -12.59
CA ASP A 9 2.26 14.68 -13.62
C ASP A 9 3.37 13.80 -13.01
N ASP A 10 4.19 13.19 -13.87
CA ASP A 10 5.26 12.27 -13.45
C ASP A 10 6.30 12.96 -12.56
N SER A 11 6.60 14.25 -12.81
CA SER A 11 7.57 15.00 -12.01
C SER A 11 7.05 15.24 -10.60
N LEU A 12 5.78 15.62 -10.45
CA LEU A 12 5.16 15.86 -9.17
C LEU A 12 4.91 14.54 -8.42
N TYR A 13 4.57 13.47 -9.16
CA TYR A 13 4.43 12.14 -8.60
C TYR A 13 5.76 11.62 -8.03
N GLN A 14 6.85 11.75 -8.78
CA GLN A 14 8.18 11.36 -8.29
C GLN A 14 8.60 12.19 -7.08
N TYR A 15 8.36 13.51 -7.10
CA TYR A 15 8.62 14.37 -5.94
C TYR A 15 7.85 13.89 -4.70
N LEU A 16 6.57 13.55 -4.85
CA LEU A 16 5.75 13.01 -3.75
C LEU A 16 6.37 11.74 -3.17
N LEU A 17 6.82 10.80 -4.01
CA LEU A 17 7.48 9.59 -3.54
C LEU A 17 8.79 9.90 -2.81
N ASP A 18 9.65 10.73 -3.39
CA ASP A 18 10.98 11.04 -2.85
C ASP A 18 10.92 11.69 -1.46
N VAL A 19 9.97 12.60 -1.24
CA VAL A 19 9.90 13.35 0.03
C VAL A 19 9.05 12.66 1.09
N SER A 20 8.05 11.86 0.70
CA SER A 20 7.03 11.35 1.61
C SER A 20 7.02 9.84 1.82
N LEU A 21 7.51 9.04 0.88
CA LEU A 21 7.44 7.59 0.99
C LEU A 21 8.39 7.09 2.08
N ARG A 22 7.88 6.21 2.95
CA ARG A 22 8.60 5.57 4.06
C ARG A 22 8.44 4.06 3.98
N ASP A 23 8.88 3.50 2.86
CA ASP A 23 8.87 2.06 2.66
C ASP A 23 9.98 1.34 3.43
N SER A 24 9.61 0.26 4.11
CA SER A 24 10.57 -0.69 4.65
C SER A 24 11.30 -1.39 3.50
N PRO A 25 12.54 -1.89 3.69
CA PRO A 25 13.25 -2.63 2.66
C PRO A 25 12.47 -3.85 2.12
N VAL A 26 11.67 -4.49 2.97
CA VAL A 26 10.83 -5.64 2.58
C VAL A 26 9.71 -5.19 1.65
N LYS A 27 9.02 -4.09 1.96
CA LYS A 27 8.00 -3.50 1.09
C LYS A 27 8.57 -3.08 -0.27
N ALA A 28 9.73 -2.43 -0.27
CA ALA A 28 10.40 -2.04 -1.50
C ALA A 28 10.79 -3.25 -2.37
N ARG A 29 11.31 -4.33 -1.76
CA ARG A 29 11.64 -5.56 -2.47
C ARG A 29 10.39 -6.23 -3.06
N LEU A 30 9.31 -6.33 -2.28
CA LEU A 30 8.04 -6.89 -2.76
C LEU A 30 7.48 -6.15 -3.97
N ARG A 31 7.58 -4.81 -4.00
CA ARG A 31 7.17 -4.03 -5.17
C ARG A 31 8.05 -4.31 -6.39
N ALA A 32 9.37 -4.42 -6.18
CA ALA A 32 10.30 -4.73 -7.27
C ALA A 32 10.03 -6.13 -7.87
N GLU A 33 9.75 -7.12 -7.02
CA GLU A 33 9.36 -8.46 -7.47
C GLU A 33 8.02 -8.43 -8.21
N THR A 34 7.00 -7.76 -7.65
CA THR A 34 5.68 -7.62 -8.29
C THR A 34 5.76 -6.90 -9.63
N ALA A 35 6.64 -5.90 -9.78
CA ALA A 35 6.83 -5.14 -11.01
C ALA A 35 7.31 -6.00 -12.20
N SER A 36 7.89 -7.18 -11.93
CA SER A 36 8.31 -8.13 -12.98
C SER A 36 7.15 -8.98 -13.52
N LEU A 37 5.98 -8.96 -12.88
CA LEU A 37 4.83 -9.76 -13.29
C LEU A 37 4.04 -9.07 -14.41
N PRO A 38 3.49 -9.82 -15.39
CA PRO A 38 2.58 -9.25 -16.41
C PRO A 38 1.35 -8.55 -15.82
N THR A 39 0.99 -8.91 -14.60
CA THR A 39 -0.16 -8.41 -13.84
C THR A 39 0.20 -7.35 -12.79
N ALA A 40 1.42 -6.79 -12.83
CA ALA A 40 1.92 -5.82 -11.86
C ALA A 40 0.95 -4.66 -11.54
N ARG A 41 0.16 -4.23 -12.53
CA ARG A 41 -0.85 -3.16 -12.41
C ARG A 41 -1.98 -3.45 -11.40
N TRP A 42 -2.12 -4.68 -10.91
CA TRP A 42 -3.11 -5.02 -9.88
C TRP A 42 -2.69 -4.61 -8.47
N GLN A 43 -1.39 -4.33 -8.26
CA GLN A 43 -0.90 -3.85 -6.99
C GLN A 43 -1.24 -2.36 -6.80
N VAL A 44 -1.59 -1.97 -5.58
CA VAL A 44 -1.69 -0.55 -5.20
C VAL A 44 -0.34 0.15 -5.33
N ALA A 45 -0.40 1.46 -5.56
CA ALA A 45 0.77 2.33 -5.59
C ALA A 45 1.40 2.47 -4.17
N PRO A 46 2.71 2.72 -4.07
CA PRO A 46 3.39 2.73 -2.77
C PRO A 46 2.84 3.75 -1.77
N GLU A 47 2.50 4.95 -2.23
CA GLU A 47 1.89 6.01 -1.43
C GLU A 47 0.47 5.66 -0.97
N GLN A 48 -0.27 4.85 -1.75
CA GLN A 48 -1.59 4.35 -1.37
C GLN A 48 -1.45 3.32 -0.23
N GLY A 49 -0.47 2.42 -0.31
CA GLY A 49 -0.15 1.49 0.80
C GLY A 49 0.20 2.24 2.10
N GLN A 50 1.02 3.29 2.01
CA GLN A 50 1.33 4.16 3.16
C GLN A 50 0.09 4.87 3.70
N PHE A 51 -0.81 5.33 2.82
CA PHE A 51 -2.07 5.95 3.24
C PHE A 51 -2.98 4.95 3.96
N LEU A 52 -3.11 3.71 3.49
CA LEU A 52 -3.84 2.65 4.20
C LEU A 52 -3.26 2.40 5.59
N ALA A 53 -1.93 2.33 5.72
CA ALA A 53 -1.25 2.19 7.01
C ALA A 53 -1.55 3.36 7.97
N LEU A 54 -1.64 4.60 7.45
CA LEU A 54 -2.06 5.76 8.24
C LEU A 54 -3.50 5.60 8.73
N LEU A 55 -4.43 5.20 7.85
CA LEU A 55 -5.84 4.98 8.22
C LEU A 55 -5.99 3.91 9.29
N VAL A 56 -5.27 2.79 9.18
CA VAL A 56 -5.25 1.73 10.20
C VAL A 56 -4.89 2.28 11.58
N ARG A 57 -3.83 3.10 11.66
CA ARG A 57 -3.39 3.74 12.92
C ARG A 57 -4.42 4.73 13.44
N LEU A 58 -4.95 5.61 12.59
CA LEU A 58 -5.93 6.63 12.98
C LEU A 58 -7.25 6.03 13.48
N MET A 59 -7.69 4.93 12.87
CA MET A 59 -8.90 4.22 13.28
C MET A 59 -8.67 3.31 14.50
N GLY A 60 -7.42 3.03 14.88
CA GLY A 60 -7.10 2.04 15.90
C GLY A 60 -7.61 0.64 15.53
N ALA A 61 -7.56 0.30 14.23
CA ALA A 61 -8.08 -0.98 13.75
C ALA A 61 -7.30 -2.15 14.36
N LYS A 62 -8.02 -3.23 14.74
CA LYS A 62 -7.44 -4.48 15.27
C LYS A 62 -7.74 -5.69 14.39
N ARG A 63 -8.73 -5.57 13.52
CA ARG A 63 -9.21 -6.63 12.62
C ARG A 63 -9.46 -6.00 11.27
N ILE A 64 -8.77 -6.48 10.25
CA ILE A 64 -8.90 -6.01 8.86
C ILE A 64 -9.36 -7.18 8.00
N LEU A 65 -10.31 -6.92 7.10
CA LEU A 65 -10.67 -7.81 6.01
C LEU A 65 -10.15 -7.17 4.72
N GLU A 66 -9.27 -7.85 4.01
CA GLU A 66 -8.81 -7.47 2.68
C GLU A 66 -9.45 -8.40 1.65
N ILE A 67 -10.03 -7.82 0.59
CA ILE A 67 -10.63 -8.56 -0.53
C ILE A 67 -9.85 -8.17 -1.77
N GLY A 68 -9.12 -9.13 -2.36
CA GLY A 68 -8.09 -8.90 -3.37
C GLY A 68 -6.76 -8.53 -2.71
N THR A 69 -5.90 -9.53 -2.53
CA THR A 69 -4.58 -9.44 -1.88
C THR A 69 -3.44 -9.43 -2.89
N PHE A 70 -3.59 -10.11 -4.02
CA PHE A 70 -2.58 -10.29 -5.07
C PHE A 70 -1.22 -10.69 -4.46
N THR A 71 -0.17 -9.90 -4.67
CA THR A 71 1.16 -10.15 -4.11
C THR A 71 1.32 -9.70 -2.65
N GLY A 72 0.28 -9.10 -2.05
CA GLY A 72 0.22 -8.79 -0.62
C GLY A 72 0.84 -7.46 -0.19
N TYR A 73 1.14 -6.55 -1.12
CA TYR A 73 1.75 -5.26 -0.77
C TYR A 73 0.85 -4.38 0.13
N SER A 74 -0.43 -4.25 -0.20
CA SER A 74 -1.41 -3.55 0.64
C SER A 74 -1.59 -4.22 2.00
N ALA A 75 -1.68 -5.56 2.01
CA ALA A 75 -1.79 -6.37 3.21
C ALA A 75 -0.61 -6.12 4.15
N LEU A 76 0.62 -6.13 3.62
CA LEU A 76 1.83 -5.87 4.37
C LEU A 76 1.85 -4.46 4.96
N CYS A 77 1.46 -3.44 4.18
CA CYS A 77 1.36 -2.06 4.67
C CYS A 77 0.37 -1.93 5.84
N MET A 78 -0.79 -2.58 5.74
CA MET A 78 -1.81 -2.56 6.80
C MET A 78 -1.39 -3.39 8.01
N ALA A 79 -0.75 -4.54 7.80
CA ALA A 79 -0.29 -5.43 8.86
C ALA A 79 0.80 -4.77 9.73
N GLU A 80 1.78 -4.08 9.13
CA GLU A 80 2.79 -3.30 9.86
C GLU A 80 2.20 -2.12 10.67
N ALA A 81 0.97 -1.73 10.38
CA ALA A 81 0.26 -0.66 11.08
C ALA A 81 -0.66 -1.14 12.20
N LEU A 82 -0.94 -2.45 12.28
CA LEU A 82 -1.75 -3.04 13.33
C LEU A 82 -1.01 -3.00 14.68
N PRO A 83 -1.74 -2.85 15.81
CA PRO A 83 -1.16 -3.06 17.12
C PRO A 83 -0.80 -4.54 17.33
N GLU A 84 -0.01 -4.82 18.38
CA GLU A 84 0.25 -6.19 18.81
C GLU A 84 -1.06 -6.97 19.03
N GLY A 85 -1.11 -8.21 18.55
CA GLY A 85 -2.32 -9.04 18.56
C GLY A 85 -3.40 -8.62 17.54
N GLY A 86 -3.14 -7.63 16.69
CA GLY A 86 -3.98 -7.32 15.55
C GLY A 86 -3.92 -8.39 14.46
N HIS A 87 -5.00 -8.54 13.72
CA HIS A 87 -5.11 -9.54 12.66
C HIS A 87 -5.66 -8.95 11.36
N ILE A 88 -5.15 -9.45 10.24
CA ILE A 88 -5.68 -9.20 8.91
C ILE A 88 -6.09 -10.55 8.29
N LEU A 89 -7.31 -10.62 7.77
CA LEU A 89 -7.81 -11.72 6.98
C LEU A 89 -7.76 -11.32 5.51
N CYS A 90 -6.94 -12.02 4.74
CA CYS A 90 -6.75 -11.81 3.31
C CYS A 90 -7.63 -12.79 2.53
N CYS A 91 -8.47 -12.28 1.64
CA CYS A 91 -9.34 -13.07 0.78
C CYS A 91 -8.97 -12.82 -0.67
N ASP A 92 -8.37 -13.82 -1.31
CA ASP A 92 -8.10 -13.82 -2.74
C ASP A 92 -8.62 -15.11 -3.37
N LEU A 93 -8.79 -15.07 -4.69
CA LEU A 93 -8.99 -16.28 -5.46
C LEU A 93 -7.69 -17.09 -5.47
N PRO A 94 -7.77 -18.42 -5.62
CA PRO A 94 -6.58 -19.21 -5.91
C PRO A 94 -5.85 -18.60 -7.10
N GLY A 95 -4.53 -18.43 -6.97
CA GLY A 95 -3.70 -18.12 -8.14
C GLY A 95 -3.82 -19.23 -9.17
N GLU A 96 -3.55 -18.91 -10.44
CA GLU A 96 -2.97 -19.93 -11.32
C GLU A 96 -1.59 -20.34 -10.81
#